data_AF-A0A7X0XA30-F1
#
_entry.id   AF-A0A7X0XA30-F1
#
_cell.length_a   1.000
_cell.length_b   1.000
_cell.length_c   1.000
_cell.angle_alpha   90.00
_cell.angle_beta   90.00
_cell.angle_gamma   90.00
#
_symmetry.space_group_name_H-M   'P 1'
#
loop_
_entity.id
_entity.type
_entity.pdbx_description
1 polymer ?
#
loop_
_entity_poly.entity_id
_entity_poly.type
_entity_poly.pdbx_seq_one_letter_code
_entity_poly.pdbx_strand_id
1 'polypeptide(L)'
;MIRWPLFQLRLTLERDYHDPFEVAIVIREMAEEIAMRLRKHHVNTTVVHIGVRYSKYSIKSGFRHQLKIEATSSTKEIVTHFLTLFWKYYENEAVRQVEMNCGGIVKKIGLQLNIFENPIQTVNQEQLDVTIDKIRARYGFKSMMHASSLLTGSTGLTRSEMVGGHKG
;
A
#
# COMPACT_ATOMS: atom_id res chain seq x y z
N MET A 1 -23.03 13.03 0.68
CA MET A 1 -21.70 13.66 0.71
C MET A 1 -20.73 12.70 1.38
N ILE A 2 -19.87 12.02 0.62
CA ILE A 2 -18.88 11.07 1.17
C ILE A 2 -17.85 11.92 1.92
N ARG A 3 -17.92 11.93 3.24
CA ARG A 3 -17.00 12.66 4.12
C ARG A 3 -15.69 11.88 4.24
N TRP A 4 -14.59 12.61 4.30
CA TRP A 4 -13.33 12.12 4.87
C TRP A 4 -13.60 11.47 6.25
N PRO A 5 -12.96 10.33 6.61
CA PRO A 5 -11.73 9.74 6.05
C PRO A 5 -11.90 8.27 5.56
N LEU A 6 -12.82 7.97 4.65
CA LEU A 6 -13.09 6.57 4.23
C LEU A 6 -11.93 5.91 3.44
N PHE A 7 -11.19 6.69 2.64
CA PHE A 7 -10.14 6.18 1.74
C PHE A 7 -8.73 6.64 2.13
N GLN A 8 -8.55 7.00 3.40
CA GLN A 8 -7.25 7.37 3.97
C GLN A 8 -6.76 6.25 4.89
N LEU A 9 -5.49 5.89 4.75
CA LEU A 9 -4.77 5.02 5.67
C LEU A 9 -3.51 5.72 6.16
N ARG A 10 -3.20 5.50 7.43
CA ARG A 10 -1.98 5.96 8.06
C ARG A 10 -1.45 4.85 8.96
N LEU A 11 -0.19 4.50 8.79
CA LEU A 11 0.47 3.47 9.57
C LEU A 11 1.80 4.00 10.11
N THR A 12 1.95 3.92 11.44
CA THR A 12 3.25 4.07 12.09
C THR A 12 3.87 2.69 12.17
N LEU A 13 5.07 2.56 11.65
CA LEU A 13 5.77 1.29 11.60
C LEU A 13 6.26 0.90 13.00
N GLU A 14 6.47 -0.38 13.26
CA GLU A 14 6.88 -0.84 14.60
C GLU A 14 8.30 -0.36 14.96
N ARG A 15 9.19 -0.32 13.96
CA ARG A 15 10.56 0.20 14.03
C ARG A 15 10.85 1.19 12.90
N ASP A 16 12.07 1.68 12.82
CA ASP A 16 12.56 2.39 11.64
C ASP A 16 12.90 1.38 10.55
N TYR A 17 12.44 1.62 9.33
CA TYR A 17 12.65 0.74 8.17
C TYR A 17 13.74 1.34 7.29
N HIS A 18 14.91 0.70 7.27
CA HIS A 18 16.06 1.12 6.47
C HIS A 18 16.03 0.53 5.06
N ASP A 19 15.41 -0.64 4.89
CA ASP A 19 15.24 -1.26 3.57
C ASP A 19 13.97 -0.70 2.88
N PRO A 20 14.11 0.02 1.75
CA PRO A 20 12.96 0.53 1.02
C PRO A 20 12.07 -0.57 0.43
N PHE A 21 12.57 -1.79 0.22
CA PHE A 21 11.75 -2.90 -0.26
C PHE A 21 10.74 -3.37 0.79
N GLU A 22 11.12 -3.35 2.07
CA GLU A 22 10.19 -3.62 3.17
C GLU A 22 9.08 -2.56 3.21
N VAL A 23 9.42 -1.28 3.00
CA VAL A 23 8.43 -0.19 2.95
C VAL A 23 7.50 -0.36 1.74
N ALA A 24 8.02 -0.81 0.60
CA ALA A 24 7.23 -1.09 -0.60
C ALA A 24 6.21 -2.22 -0.37
N ILE A 25 6.53 -3.24 0.44
CA ILE A 25 5.58 -4.29 0.84
C ILE A 25 4.44 -3.68 1.65
N VAL A 26 4.75 -2.84 2.64
CA VAL A 26 3.73 -2.15 3.45
C VAL A 26 2.84 -1.26 2.58
N ILE A 27 3.43 -0.49 1.65
CA ILE A 27 2.68 0.36 0.73
C ILE A 27 1.74 -0.45 -0.15
N ARG A 28 2.20 -1.61 -0.67
CA ARG A 28 1.37 -2.52 -1.46
C ARG A 28 0.16 -2.97 -0.64
N GLU A 29 0.37 -3.50 0.55
CA GLU A 29 -0.71 -3.99 1.41
C GLU A 29 -1.72 -2.87 1.76
N MET A 30 -1.23 -1.65 2.08
CA MET A 30 -2.09 -0.48 2.32
C MET A 30 -2.87 -0.07 1.06
N ALA A 31 -2.24 -0.05 -0.11
CA ALA A 31 -2.89 0.28 -1.38
C ALA A 31 -4.02 -0.71 -1.71
N GLU A 32 -3.79 -1.99 -1.48
CA GLU A 32 -4.79 -3.03 -1.73
C GLU A 32 -6.02 -2.86 -0.82
N GLU A 33 -5.83 -2.53 0.46
CA GLU A 33 -6.92 -2.20 1.37
C GLU A 33 -7.70 -0.95 0.93
N ILE A 34 -7.03 0.07 0.41
CA ILE A 34 -7.72 1.24 -0.16
C ILE A 34 -8.52 0.85 -1.40
N ALA A 35 -7.95 0.05 -2.31
CA ALA A 35 -8.63 -0.42 -3.51
C ALA A 35 -9.89 -1.25 -3.18
N MET A 36 -9.78 -2.14 -2.19
CA MET A 36 -10.92 -2.87 -1.60
C MET A 36 -12.04 -1.93 -1.13
N ARG A 37 -11.69 -0.87 -0.40
CA ARG A 37 -12.67 0.10 0.10
C ARG A 37 -13.35 0.86 -1.03
N LEU A 38 -12.60 1.29 -2.05
CA LEU A 38 -13.15 1.94 -3.23
C LEU A 38 -14.20 1.05 -3.91
N ARG A 39 -13.86 -0.23 -4.15
CA ARG A 39 -14.79 -1.22 -4.72
C ARG A 39 -16.00 -1.48 -3.84
N LYS A 40 -15.82 -1.65 -2.53
CA LYS A 40 -16.92 -1.82 -1.56
C LYS A 40 -17.93 -0.66 -1.63
N HIS A 41 -17.44 0.56 -1.86
CA HIS A 41 -18.26 1.75 -1.99
C HIS A 41 -18.71 2.04 -3.43
N HIS A 42 -18.40 1.17 -4.40
CA HIS A 42 -18.78 1.30 -5.81
C HIS A 42 -18.30 2.61 -6.43
N VAL A 43 -17.06 3.02 -6.11
CA VAL A 43 -16.43 4.25 -6.58
C VAL A 43 -15.03 4.01 -7.12
N ASN A 44 -14.60 4.89 -8.03
CA ASN A 44 -13.23 4.99 -8.54
C ASN A 44 -12.56 6.25 -7.99
N THR A 45 -11.23 6.26 -7.97
CA THR A 45 -10.41 7.42 -7.60
C THR A 45 -9.73 8.01 -8.83
N THR A 46 -9.53 9.33 -8.85
CA THR A 46 -8.77 10.02 -9.92
C THR A 46 -7.51 10.71 -9.39
N VAL A 47 -7.28 10.64 -8.07
CA VAL A 47 -6.10 11.19 -7.41
C VAL A 47 -5.59 10.21 -6.37
N VAL A 48 -4.29 9.96 -6.34
CA VAL A 48 -3.60 9.26 -5.25
C VAL A 48 -2.64 10.23 -4.56
N HIS A 49 -2.55 10.16 -3.23
CA HIS A 49 -1.65 10.96 -2.41
C HIS A 49 -0.88 10.04 -1.46
N ILE A 50 0.45 10.14 -1.48
CA ILE A 50 1.34 9.46 -0.53
C ILE A 50 2.07 10.48 0.34
N GLY A 51 2.24 10.15 1.60
CA GLY A 51 3.11 10.83 2.54
C GLY A 51 4.00 9.82 3.25
N VAL A 52 5.29 10.06 3.29
CA VAL A 52 6.26 9.27 4.04
C VAL A 52 6.92 10.18 5.05
N ARG A 53 7.03 9.74 6.30
CA ARG A 53 7.84 10.42 7.32
C ARG A 53 9.02 9.54 7.69
N TYR A 54 10.18 10.15 7.70
CA TYR A 54 11.40 9.50 8.10
C TYR A 54 11.55 9.48 9.63
N SER A 55 12.54 8.74 10.11
CA SER A 55 12.90 8.68 11.51
C SER A 55 13.24 10.07 12.05
N LYS A 56 13.05 10.27 13.35
CA LYS A 56 13.48 11.50 14.04
C LYS A 56 15.00 11.72 13.98
N TYR A 57 15.76 10.67 13.67
CA TYR A 57 17.22 10.71 13.54
C TYR A 57 17.69 10.99 12.10
N SER A 58 16.77 11.00 11.13
CA SER A 58 17.05 11.33 9.74
C SER A 58 17.27 12.84 9.56
N ILE A 59 18.08 13.20 8.57
CA ILE A 59 18.34 14.61 8.24
C ILE A 59 17.09 15.24 7.60
N LYS A 60 16.37 14.44 6.80
CA LYS A 60 15.16 14.86 6.11
C LYS A 60 13.91 14.46 6.89
N SER A 61 12.87 15.29 6.82
CA SER A 61 11.60 15.03 7.52
C SER A 61 10.69 14.01 6.82
N GLY A 62 10.94 13.72 5.54
CA GLY A 62 10.06 12.94 4.67
C GLY A 62 9.45 13.76 3.54
N PHE A 63 8.51 13.16 2.81
CA PHE A 63 7.90 13.76 1.62
C PHE A 63 6.39 13.57 1.57
N ARG A 64 5.72 14.41 0.78
CA ARG A 64 4.30 14.26 0.41
C ARG A 64 4.11 14.59 -1.05
N HIS A 65 3.51 13.68 -1.80
CA HIS A 65 3.25 13.87 -3.23
C HIS A 65 1.91 13.28 -3.64
N GLN A 66 1.34 13.84 -4.70
CA GLN A 66 0.11 13.37 -5.30
C GLN A 66 0.27 13.20 -6.81
N LEU A 67 -0.58 12.35 -7.39
CA LEU A 67 -0.66 12.10 -8.82
C LEU A 67 -2.13 12.07 -9.24
N LYS A 68 -2.46 12.79 -10.32
CA LYS A 68 -3.72 12.62 -11.04
C LYS A 68 -3.60 11.39 -11.94
N ILE A 69 -4.62 10.54 -11.92
CA ILE A 69 -4.68 9.27 -12.65
C ILE A 69 -6.03 9.11 -13.33
N GLU A 70 -6.12 8.17 -14.26
CA GLU A 70 -7.41 7.76 -14.81
C GLU A 70 -8.30 7.16 -13.70
N ALA A 71 -9.62 7.30 -13.85
CA ALA A 71 -10.57 6.90 -12.83
C ALA A 71 -10.56 5.38 -12.62
N THR A 72 -9.95 4.91 -11.54
CA THR A 72 -9.77 3.47 -11.32
C THR A 72 -10.11 3.02 -9.89
N SER A 73 -10.51 1.76 -9.77
CA SER A 73 -10.58 1.01 -8.51
C SER A 73 -9.75 -0.28 -8.59
N SER A 74 -8.92 -0.42 -9.63
CA SER A 74 -8.09 -1.60 -9.90
C SER A 74 -6.97 -1.68 -8.87
N THR A 75 -6.85 -2.84 -8.22
CA THR A 75 -5.79 -3.05 -7.22
C THR A 75 -4.41 -2.87 -7.83
N LYS A 76 -4.22 -3.45 -9.02
CA LYS A 76 -2.94 -3.42 -9.74
C LYS A 76 -2.51 -1.99 -10.07
N GLU A 77 -3.41 -1.17 -10.61
CA GLU A 77 -3.11 0.21 -10.97
C GLU A 77 -2.85 1.07 -9.74
N ILE A 78 -3.69 0.98 -8.71
CA ILE A 78 -3.54 1.76 -7.48
C ILE A 78 -2.20 1.46 -6.80
N VAL A 79 -1.86 0.17 -6.64
CA VAL A 79 -0.56 -0.25 -6.10
C VAL A 79 0.58 0.32 -6.95
N THR A 80 0.47 0.23 -8.28
CA THR A 80 1.50 0.74 -9.20
C THR A 80 1.72 2.23 -9.00
N HIS A 81 0.65 3.04 -8.97
CA HIS A 81 0.77 4.49 -8.80
C HIS A 81 1.41 4.89 -7.46
N PHE A 82 1.03 4.21 -6.36
CA PHE A 82 1.64 4.48 -5.05
C PHE A 82 3.13 4.11 -5.02
N LEU A 83 3.49 2.95 -5.58
CA LEU A 83 4.90 2.55 -5.67
C LEU A 83 5.70 3.48 -6.58
N THR A 84 5.15 3.92 -7.71
CA THR A 84 5.80 4.91 -8.58
C THR A 84 6.10 6.20 -7.82
N LEU A 85 5.15 6.72 -7.04
CA LEU A 85 5.38 7.90 -6.21
C LEU A 85 6.44 7.63 -5.13
N PHE A 86 6.38 6.48 -4.46
CA PHE A 86 7.37 6.10 -3.45
C PHE A 86 8.79 6.07 -4.02
N TRP A 87 9.02 5.29 -5.08
CA TRP A 87 10.36 5.15 -5.68
C TRP A 87 10.88 6.44 -6.28
N LYS A 88 9.99 7.31 -6.80
CA LYS A 88 10.39 8.59 -7.38
C LYS A 88 10.89 9.59 -6.34
N TYR A 89 10.33 9.59 -5.14
CA TYR A 89 10.59 10.62 -4.12
C TYR A 89 11.28 10.11 -2.86
N TYR A 90 11.57 8.81 -2.79
CA TYR A 90 12.33 8.24 -1.68
C TYR A 90 13.77 8.73 -1.68
N GLU A 91 14.25 9.18 -0.52
CA GLU A 91 15.54 9.87 -0.37
C GLU A 91 16.57 9.07 0.45
N ASN A 92 16.46 7.73 0.48
CA ASN A 92 17.39 6.84 1.19
C ASN A 92 17.49 7.09 2.71
N GLU A 93 16.38 7.47 3.33
CA GLU A 93 16.27 7.73 4.76
C GLU A 93 15.34 6.71 5.44
N ALA A 94 15.62 6.39 6.70
CA ALA A 94 14.86 5.37 7.43
C ALA A 94 13.39 5.80 7.60
N VAL A 95 12.45 4.96 7.17
CA VAL A 95 11.02 5.28 7.20
C VAL A 95 10.41 4.90 8.55
N ARG A 96 9.66 5.82 9.16
CA ARG A 96 8.91 5.60 10.40
C ARG A 96 7.40 5.56 10.19
N GLN A 97 6.92 6.24 9.14
CA GLN A 97 5.49 6.36 8.91
C GLN A 97 5.13 6.45 7.45
N VAL A 98 4.03 5.81 7.08
CA VAL A 98 3.42 5.89 5.75
C VAL A 98 1.97 6.37 5.87
N GLU A 99 1.57 7.26 4.98
CA GLU A 99 0.24 7.82 4.86
C GLU A 99 -0.19 7.78 3.40
N MET A 100 -1.38 7.26 3.13
CA MET A 100 -1.92 7.08 1.79
C MET A 100 -3.37 7.52 1.75
N ASN A 101 -3.76 8.20 0.68
CA ASN A 101 -5.12 8.66 0.49
C ASN A 101 -5.52 8.66 -0.99
N CYS A 102 -6.80 8.38 -1.25
CA CYS A 102 -7.41 8.50 -2.57
C CYS A 102 -8.42 9.65 -2.60
N GLY A 103 -8.38 10.46 -3.65
CA GLY A 103 -9.22 11.64 -3.85
C GLY A 103 -9.82 11.72 -5.26
N GLY A 104 -10.67 12.73 -5.49
CA GLY A 104 -11.38 12.83 -6.77
C GLY A 104 -12.27 11.60 -7.01
N ILE A 105 -13.08 11.28 -6.00
CA ILE A 105 -13.93 10.10 -5.96
C ILE A 105 -15.09 10.27 -6.93
N VAL A 106 -15.25 9.31 -7.84
CA VAL A 106 -16.34 9.27 -8.84
C VAL A 106 -17.11 7.97 -8.72
N LYS A 107 -18.41 7.99 -9.00
CA LYS A 107 -19.23 6.77 -9.00
C LYS A 107 -18.76 5.84 -10.12
N LYS A 108 -18.59 4.55 -9.82
CA LYS A 108 -18.30 3.54 -10.84
C LYS A 108 -19.57 3.26 -11.63
N ILE A 109 -19.64 3.71 -12.88
CA ILE A 109 -20.75 3.47 -13.80
C ILE A 109 -20.31 2.38 -14.77
N GLY A 110 -20.45 1.11 -14.37
CA GLY A 110 -20.03 -0.04 -15.17
C GLY A 110 -18.51 -0.30 -15.18
N LEU A 111 -18.09 -1.26 -16.01
CA LEU A 111 -16.68 -1.53 -16.27
C LEU A 111 -16.19 -0.54 -17.33
N GLN A 112 -15.19 0.27 -16.99
CA GLN A 112 -14.53 1.13 -17.97
C GLN A 112 -13.62 0.25 -18.83
N LEU A 113 -14.01 0.03 -20.08
CA LEU A 113 -13.19 -0.66 -21.06
C LEU A 113 -12.26 0.35 -21.71
N ASN A 114 -10.96 0.07 -21.68
CA ASN A 114 -9.98 0.80 -22.48
C ASN A 114 -9.94 0.15 -23.88
N ILE A 115 -10.06 0.96 -24.93
CA ILE A 115 -10.05 0.49 -26.33
C ILE A 115 -8.70 -0.17 -26.68
N PHE A 116 -7.64 0.20 -25.96
CA PHE A 116 -6.30 -0.34 -26.14
C PHE A 116 -6.00 -1.57 -25.26
N GLU A 117 -6.94 -1.98 -24.41
CA GLU A 117 -6.80 -3.16 -23.55
C GLU A 117 -7.73 -4.30 -23.97
N ASN A 118 -7.32 -5.54 -23.68
CA ASN A 118 -8.14 -6.69 -23.98
C ASN A 118 -9.33 -6.75 -22.99
N PRO A 119 -10.58 -6.63 -23.46
CA PRO A 119 -11.75 -6.53 -22.59
C PRO A 119 -11.97 -7.79 -21.72
N ILE A 120 -11.56 -8.97 -22.19
CA ILE A 120 -11.64 -10.22 -21.42
C ILE A 120 -10.68 -10.18 -20.24
N GLN A 121 -9.46 -9.64 -20.45
CA GLN A 121 -8.48 -9.52 -19.37
C GLN A 121 -8.94 -8.54 -18.30
N THR A 122 -9.53 -7.40 -18.70
CA THR A 122 -10.08 -6.41 -17.77
C THR A 122 -11.22 -6.99 -16.92
N VAL A 123 -12.14 -7.74 -17.54
CA VAL A 123 -13.22 -8.44 -16.83
C VAL A 123 -12.68 -9.47 -15.85
N ASN A 124 -11.71 -10.30 -16.28
CA ASN A 124 -11.12 -11.32 -15.42
C ASN A 124 -10.39 -10.70 -14.23
N GLN A 125 -9.64 -9.61 -14.42
CA GLN A 125 -8.96 -8.92 -13.34
C GLN A 125 -9.95 -8.34 -12.31
N GLU A 126 -11.05 -7.75 -12.77
CA GLU A 126 -12.10 -7.24 -11.88
C GLU A 126 -12.73 -8.37 -11.05
N GLN A 127 -13.01 -9.52 -11.66
CA GLN A 127 -13.56 -10.69 -10.95
C GLN A 127 -12.58 -11.27 -9.92
N LEU A 128 -11.28 -11.31 -10.27
CA LEU A 128 -10.23 -11.74 -9.34
C LEU A 128 -10.14 -10.80 -8.14
N ASP A 129 -10.09 -9.49 -8.37
CA ASP A 129 -10.07 -8.47 -7.32
C ASP A 129 -11.27 -8.62 -6.39
N VAL A 130 -12.49 -8.71 -6.92
CA VAL A 130 -13.72 -8.92 -6.12
C VAL A 130 -13.68 -10.22 -5.31
N THR A 131 -13.06 -11.28 -5.83
CA THR A 131 -12.93 -12.55 -5.13
C THR A 131 -11.94 -12.46 -3.98
N ILE A 132 -10.77 -11.84 -4.22
CA ILE A 132 -9.75 -11.59 -3.19
C ILE A 132 -10.32 -10.74 -2.06
N ASP A 133 -11.13 -9.73 -2.40
CA ASP A 133 -11.78 -8.85 -1.42
C ASP A 133 -12.67 -9.62 -0.46
N LYS A 134 -13.46 -10.59 -0.97
CA LYS A 134 -14.33 -11.43 -0.14
C LYS A 134 -13.55 -12.26 0.86
N ILE A 135 -12.39 -12.79 0.45
CA ILE A 135 -11.50 -13.55 1.33
C ILE A 135 -10.96 -12.63 2.43
N ARG A 136 -10.45 -11.45 2.06
CA ARG A 136 -9.86 -10.51 3.02
C ARG A 136 -10.87 -9.89 3.97
N ALA A 137 -12.11 -9.67 3.55
CA ALA A 137 -13.18 -9.25 4.43
C ALA A 137 -13.40 -10.25 5.59
N ARG A 138 -13.05 -11.52 5.39
CA ARG A 138 -13.16 -12.60 6.39
C ARG A 138 -11.94 -12.72 7.31
N TYR A 139 -10.73 -12.46 6.82
CA TYR A 139 -9.47 -12.70 7.56
C TYR A 139 -8.72 -11.42 8.01
N GLY A 140 -9.13 -10.25 7.52
CA GLY A 140 -8.78 -8.93 8.05
C GLY A 140 -7.41 -8.37 7.64
N PHE A 141 -7.34 -7.03 7.58
CA PHE A 141 -6.12 -6.25 7.28
C PHE A 141 -5.07 -6.28 8.41
N LYS A 142 -5.50 -6.30 9.67
CA LYS A 142 -4.60 -6.21 10.85
C LYS A 142 -3.76 -7.46 11.08
N SER A 143 -4.28 -8.64 10.76
CA SER A 143 -3.57 -9.91 10.91
C SER A 143 -2.38 -10.01 9.94
N MET A 144 -2.55 -9.51 8.70
CA MET A 144 -1.50 -9.48 7.68
C MET A 144 -0.36 -8.52 8.06
N MET A 145 -0.67 -7.33 8.57
CA MET A 145 0.33 -6.34 9.01
C MET A 145 1.21 -6.83 10.15
N HIS A 146 0.62 -7.48 11.15
CA HIS A 146 1.39 -8.11 12.22
C HIS A 146 2.25 -9.24 11.69
N ALA A 147 1.73 -10.06 10.77
CA ALA A 147 2.49 -11.16 10.17
C ALA A 147 3.67 -10.66 9.32
N SER A 148 3.50 -9.61 8.50
CA SER A 148 4.58 -9.05 7.69
C SER A 148 5.69 -8.44 8.55
N SER A 149 5.35 -7.74 9.63
CA SER A 149 6.34 -7.26 10.60
C SER A 149 7.08 -8.41 11.31
N LEU A 150 6.35 -9.44 11.75
CA LEU A 150 6.92 -10.60 12.44
C LEU A 150 7.82 -11.45 11.55
N LEU A 151 7.43 -11.73 10.29
CA LEU A 151 8.20 -12.53 9.35
C LEU A 151 9.58 -11.89 9.07
N THR A 152 9.59 -10.58 8.84
CA THR A 152 10.84 -9.86 8.57
C THR A 152 11.68 -9.67 9.83
N GLY A 153 11.05 -9.41 10.99
CA GLY A 153 11.73 -9.39 12.30
C GLY A 153 12.38 -10.73 12.66
N SER A 154 11.74 -11.84 12.29
CA SER A 154 12.25 -13.21 12.50
C SER A 154 13.46 -13.51 11.62
N THR A 155 13.53 -12.92 10.43
CA THR A 155 14.68 -13.07 9.51
C THR A 155 15.90 -12.27 10.01
N GLY A 156 15.67 -11.20 10.78
CA GLY A 156 16.72 -10.46 11.49
C GLY A 156 17.24 -11.16 12.75
N LEU A 157 16.34 -11.80 13.52
CA LEU A 157 16.70 -12.55 14.73
C LEU A 157 17.47 -13.85 14.45
N THR A 158 17.24 -14.49 13.29
CA THR A 158 17.94 -15.74 12.91
C THR A 158 19.41 -15.55 12.49
N ARG A 159 19.96 -14.33 12.55
CA ARG A 159 21.40 -14.07 12.41
C ARG A 159 22.11 -13.72 13.71
N SER A 160 21.40 -13.45 14.79
CA SER A 160 21.99 -13.00 16.06
C SER A 160 22.46 -14.14 16.98
N GLU A 161 22.05 -15.39 16.71
CA GLU A 161 22.38 -16.55 17.56
C GLU A 161 23.55 -17.41 17.04
N MET A 162 24.34 -16.91 16.08
CA MET A 162 25.43 -17.71 15.49
C MET A 162 26.78 -16.98 15.38
N VAL A 163 27.00 -15.97 16.22
CA VAL A 163 28.35 -15.40 16.46
C VAL A 163 28.52 -15.14 17.95
N GLY A 164 29.07 -16.13 18.66
CA GLY A 164 29.37 -16.01 20.09
C GLY A 164 29.72 -17.35 20.72
N GLY A 165 30.85 -17.92 20.29
CA GLY A 165 31.36 -19.14 20.92
C GLY A 165 31.69 -18.95 22.39
N HIS A 166 31.64 -20.06 23.14
CA HIS A 166 32.57 -20.31 24.23
C HIS A 166 32.83 -21.81 24.32
N LYS A 167 34.12 -22.17 24.20
CA LYS A 167 34.65 -23.40 24.77
C LYS A 167 34.48 -23.32 26.29
N GLY A 168 33.94 -24.39 26.86
CA GLY A 168 34.00 -24.77 28.27
C GLY A 168 34.09 -26.28 28.31
#